data_AF-A0A3A8K479-F1
#
_entry.id   AF-A0A3A8K479-F1
#
_cell.length_a   1.000
_cell.length_b   1.000
_cell.length_c   1.000
_cell.angle_alpha   90.00
_cell.angle_beta   90.00
_cell.angle_gamma   90.00
#
_symmetry.space_group_name_H-M   'P 1'
#
loop_
_entity.id
_entity.type
_entity.pdbx_description
1 polymer ?
#
loop_
_entity_poly.entity_id
_entity_poly.type
_entity_poly.pdbx_seq_one_letter_code
_entity_poly.pdbx_strand_id
1 'polypeptide(L)'
;MSPNPSRFLALVAGSALLVIPSVRLAHAADSCTSGGLYLDVQPEFTAAGFDLLQQVTLTPLQALRPDAPWLPPSAEQFVLPSDQRISISYLYESSGASHSLGYLYVDELQARGYVNAQGDLVDANGNGIADLHEDLYNLAPATGAQARPYVGLTRRCTNTFTSGGFTYSQPALALSASCSSAFNASRALADARPGSHPVVNIDLVGTAPTGAPGNGYSDNGLFPRLPNLLEPAHASNGNKGLGHLVFLLADDDSDTDTFQSMGTVSDGSSLNDGVPDYDVSAYDAHGLPRATNPDPGITQADRTVDLGVIQGGRELVFFLVTTYAMSHNMDEGTVYPCLRKAANGQCTLHLKTPVSVFFSKSKWNLDQDPVGQAPVASRNIGCSYDASCNPTAPASSPSACTVASSSQKLCGWLDSDARLRLNTPAYGNLPLPREATTVLPSGNGNMPHLLMGLPSTSPRQWVLGFEDLSGGGDRDFNDVVFRVSTAPMPSIARSTVLSPDAPGCALSQVMLRKDQTLGIPGCDAYASITYAVATDCRTCTSGLCFFNPTPTWRPVTFSGSSPSAILDVSSTPGHQLCWKAEFTSSMPTYCEPTLNNLDVGYEAVPVAD
;
A
#
# COMPACT_ATOMS: atom_id res chain seq x y z
N MET A 1 -36.73 -25.67 2.88
CA MET A 1 -37.01 -24.83 1.69
C MET A 1 -37.38 -23.43 2.19
N SER A 2 -36.40 -22.54 2.23
CA SER A 2 -36.56 -21.08 2.40
C SER A 2 -35.48 -20.45 1.53
N PRO A 3 -35.78 -19.45 0.68
CA PRO A 3 -34.77 -18.84 -0.17
C PRO A 3 -33.98 -17.78 0.61
N ASN A 4 -32.67 -17.81 0.44
CA ASN A 4 -31.72 -16.79 0.87
C ASN A 4 -31.97 -15.46 0.13
N PRO A 5 -31.81 -14.30 0.78
CA PRO A 5 -31.82 -13.03 0.08
C PRO A 5 -30.44 -12.78 -0.56
N SER A 6 -30.43 -12.70 -1.88
CA SER A 6 -29.26 -12.31 -2.68
C SER A 6 -28.84 -10.88 -2.32
N ARG A 7 -27.66 -10.74 -1.72
CA ARG A 7 -26.96 -9.45 -1.60
C ARG A 7 -26.41 -9.08 -2.98
N PHE A 8 -27.00 -8.09 -3.63
CA PHE A 8 -26.40 -7.41 -4.77
C PHE A 8 -25.21 -6.58 -4.26
N LEU A 9 -24.00 -7.03 -4.54
CA LEU A 9 -22.81 -6.19 -4.49
C LEU A 9 -22.90 -5.20 -5.66
N ALA A 10 -23.01 -3.91 -5.35
CA ALA A 10 -22.74 -2.86 -6.32
C ALA A 10 -21.21 -2.75 -6.48
N LEU A 11 -20.69 -3.29 -7.58
CA LEU A 11 -19.31 -3.07 -8.00
C LEU A 11 -19.20 -1.61 -8.46
N VAL A 12 -18.65 -0.73 -7.63
CA VAL A 12 -18.20 0.59 -8.07
C VAL A 12 -16.85 0.37 -8.72
N ALA A 13 -16.85 0.17 -10.03
CA ALA A 13 -15.63 0.12 -10.83
C ALA A 13 -15.04 1.54 -10.91
N GLY A 14 -14.17 1.87 -9.95
CA GLY A 14 -13.23 2.98 -10.05
C GLY A 14 -12.15 2.61 -11.06
N SER A 15 -12.48 2.62 -12.35
CA SER A 15 -11.49 2.46 -13.40
C SER A 15 -10.65 3.73 -13.47
N ALA A 16 -9.42 3.68 -12.96
CA ALA A 16 -8.37 4.59 -13.40
C ALA A 16 -8.11 4.31 -14.89
N LEU A 17 -8.89 4.98 -15.75
CA LEU A 17 -8.63 4.97 -17.18
C LEU A 17 -7.33 5.73 -17.40
N LEU A 18 -6.24 5.02 -17.67
CA LEU A 18 -5.13 5.57 -18.44
C LEU A 18 -5.70 5.99 -19.80
N VAL A 19 -6.09 7.25 -19.91
CA VAL A 19 -6.48 7.86 -21.18
C VAL A 19 -5.23 7.90 -22.04
N ILE A 20 -5.07 6.90 -22.91
CA ILE A 20 -4.09 6.95 -23.99
C ILE A 20 -4.47 8.19 -24.81
N PRO A 21 -3.58 9.19 -24.96
CA PRO A 21 -3.91 10.41 -25.69
C PRO A 21 -4.33 10.03 -27.10
N SER A 22 -5.61 10.25 -27.41
CA SER A 22 -6.12 10.02 -28.76
C SER A 22 -5.42 10.98 -29.70
N VAL A 23 -4.59 10.43 -30.59
CA VAL A 23 -4.01 11.16 -31.72
C VAL A 23 -5.17 11.49 -32.67
N ARG A 24 -5.67 12.72 -32.58
CA ARG A 24 -6.64 13.24 -33.55
C ARG A 24 -5.87 13.92 -34.67
N LEU A 25 -6.16 13.53 -35.92
CA LEU A 25 -5.77 14.28 -37.10
C LEU A 25 -6.50 15.63 -37.07
N ALA A 26 -5.73 16.71 -36.96
CA ALA A 26 -6.23 18.07 -37.08
C ALA A 26 -6.80 18.29 -38.49
N HIS A 27 -8.13 18.39 -38.62
CA HIS A 27 -8.74 19.07 -39.77
C HIS A 27 -8.87 20.54 -39.39
N ALA A 28 -7.98 21.38 -39.91
CA ALA A 28 -8.04 22.82 -39.72
C ALA A 28 -9.33 23.37 -40.34
N ALA A 29 -10.06 24.22 -39.59
CA ALA A 29 -11.15 24.99 -40.17
C ALA A 29 -10.58 26.13 -41.03
N ASP A 30 -11.02 26.23 -42.30
CA ASP A 30 -10.55 27.22 -43.28
C ASP A 30 -11.02 28.67 -43.03
N SER A 31 -11.87 28.91 -42.02
CA SER A 31 -12.38 30.26 -41.72
C SER A 31 -12.62 30.48 -40.22
N CYS A 32 -12.22 31.65 -39.69
CA CYS A 32 -12.58 32.09 -38.35
C CYS A 32 -14.07 32.40 -38.25
N THR A 33 -14.88 31.38 -37.94
CA THR A 33 -16.23 31.60 -37.45
C THR A 33 -16.13 32.15 -36.03
N SER A 34 -16.70 33.33 -35.79
CA SER A 34 -16.82 33.87 -34.44
C SER A 34 -17.62 32.87 -33.61
N GLY A 35 -16.99 32.25 -32.61
CA GLY A 35 -17.73 31.51 -31.58
C GLY A 35 -18.82 32.40 -30.98
N GLY A 36 -19.92 31.80 -30.54
CA GLY A 36 -20.94 32.53 -29.80
C GLY A 36 -20.54 32.64 -28.34
N LEU A 37 -20.29 33.84 -27.81
CA LEU A 37 -19.92 34.04 -26.40
C LEU A 37 -20.92 33.40 -25.43
N TYR A 38 -22.20 33.37 -25.81
CA TYR A 38 -23.30 32.83 -25.00
C TYR A 38 -23.76 31.44 -25.46
N LEU A 39 -23.09 30.84 -26.44
CA LEU A 39 -23.34 29.47 -26.86
C LEU A 39 -22.45 28.56 -26.03
N ASP A 40 -23.07 27.63 -25.29
CA ASP A 40 -22.32 26.64 -24.55
C ASP A 40 -21.69 25.61 -25.49
N VAL A 41 -20.38 25.46 -25.36
CA VAL A 41 -19.56 24.47 -26.07
C VAL A 41 -19.04 23.37 -25.14
N GLN A 42 -19.33 23.43 -23.84
CA GLN A 42 -19.00 22.35 -22.92
C GLN A 42 -19.98 21.19 -23.14
N PRO A 43 -19.51 19.99 -23.54
CA PRO A 43 -20.36 18.82 -23.56
C PRO A 43 -20.67 18.36 -22.12
N GLU A 44 -21.70 17.54 -21.98
CA GLU A 44 -22.00 16.82 -20.73
C GLU A 44 -20.73 16.17 -20.14
N PHE A 45 -20.59 16.22 -18.81
CA PHE A 45 -19.42 15.63 -18.16
C PHE A 45 -19.43 14.11 -18.35
N THR A 46 -18.41 13.64 -19.08
CA THR A 46 -18.12 12.24 -19.34
C THR A 46 -16.63 12.03 -19.15
N ALA A 47 -16.20 10.78 -18.92
CA ALA A 47 -14.77 10.48 -18.75
C ALA A 47 -13.90 10.97 -19.94
N ALA A 48 -14.45 10.93 -21.16
CA ALA A 48 -13.77 11.42 -22.36
C ALA A 48 -13.71 12.95 -22.49
N GLY A 49 -14.46 13.68 -21.65
CA GLY A 49 -14.52 15.14 -21.65
C GLY A 49 -13.34 15.81 -20.93
N PHE A 50 -12.52 15.05 -20.20
CA PHE A 50 -11.44 15.55 -19.36
C PHE A 50 -10.07 15.05 -19.81
N ASP A 51 -9.10 15.96 -19.86
CA ASP A 51 -7.69 15.61 -20.01
C ASP A 51 -7.08 15.22 -18.65
N LEU A 52 -7.65 15.69 -17.53
CA LEU A 52 -7.21 15.37 -16.17
C LEU A 52 -8.38 15.37 -15.19
N LEU A 53 -8.51 14.30 -14.40
CA LEU A 53 -9.30 14.23 -13.18
C LEU A 53 -8.38 13.74 -12.06
N GLN A 54 -7.94 14.65 -11.19
CA GLN A 54 -7.04 14.35 -10.08
C GLN A 54 -7.79 14.56 -8.76
N GLN A 55 -7.93 13.52 -7.93
CA GLN A 55 -8.72 13.58 -6.69
C GLN A 55 -10.15 14.11 -6.91
N VAL A 56 -10.73 13.81 -8.06
CA VAL A 56 -12.07 14.22 -8.46
C VAL A 56 -12.75 13.02 -9.14
N THR A 57 -13.94 12.68 -8.64
CA THR A 57 -14.79 11.64 -9.21
C THR A 57 -15.87 12.26 -10.10
N LEU A 58 -16.04 11.69 -11.29
CA LEU A 58 -17.23 11.90 -12.12
C LEU A 58 -18.37 11.02 -11.58
N THR A 59 -19.39 11.67 -11.03
CA THR A 59 -20.54 10.98 -10.43
C THR A 59 -21.47 10.40 -11.51
N PRO A 60 -22.33 9.41 -11.17
CA PRO A 60 -23.36 8.91 -12.09
C PRO A 60 -24.36 9.96 -12.59
N LEU A 61 -24.47 11.10 -11.88
CA LEU A 61 -25.29 12.24 -12.26
C LEU A 61 -24.54 13.23 -13.16
N GLN A 62 -23.38 12.86 -13.70
CA GLN A 62 -22.54 13.71 -14.54
C GLN A 62 -22.10 15.01 -13.84
N ALA A 63 -21.92 14.96 -12.52
CA ALA A 63 -21.32 16.04 -11.74
C ALA A 63 -19.90 15.66 -11.28
N LEU A 64 -19.06 16.65 -11.02
CA LEU A 64 -17.70 16.46 -10.48
C LEU A 64 -17.68 16.75 -8.98
N ARG A 65 -17.01 15.89 -8.21
CA ARG A 65 -16.81 16.05 -6.76
C ARG A 65 -15.41 15.62 -6.36
N PRO A 66 -14.80 16.25 -5.33
CA PRO A 66 -13.61 15.71 -4.70
C PRO A 66 -13.82 14.26 -4.25
N ASP A 67 -12.77 13.47 -4.33
CA ASP A 67 -12.78 12.14 -3.74
C ASP A 67 -12.95 12.26 -2.22
N ALA A 68 -13.84 11.45 -1.66
CA ALA A 68 -14.00 11.37 -0.20
C ALA A 68 -12.68 10.86 0.43
N PRO A 69 -12.33 11.30 1.65
CA PRO A 69 -11.24 10.70 2.40
C PRO A 69 -11.42 9.18 2.47
N TRP A 70 -10.46 8.44 1.92
CA TRP A 70 -10.53 7.00 1.84
C TRP A 70 -9.92 6.34 3.07
N LEU A 71 -10.67 5.42 3.66
CA LEU A 71 -10.19 4.48 4.67
C LEU A 71 -10.10 3.09 4.01
N PRO A 72 -8.97 2.39 4.14
CA PRO A 72 -8.90 1.00 3.71
C PRO A 72 -9.95 0.17 4.47
N PRO A 73 -10.71 -0.70 3.78
CA PRO A 73 -11.74 -1.51 4.42
C PRO A 73 -11.15 -2.54 5.39
N SER A 74 -9.92 -2.99 5.15
CA SER A 74 -9.15 -3.87 6.03
C SER A 74 -7.67 -3.89 5.66
N ALA A 75 -6.85 -4.48 6.54
CA ALA A 75 -5.45 -4.85 6.26
C ALA A 75 -5.30 -5.83 5.08
N GLU A 76 -6.32 -6.67 4.85
CA GLU A 76 -6.31 -7.72 3.82
C GLU A 76 -6.61 -7.19 2.42
N GLN A 77 -7.22 -6.01 2.32
CA GLN A 77 -7.65 -5.40 1.06
C GLN A 77 -7.32 -3.90 1.05
N PHE A 78 -6.07 -3.59 0.73
CA PHE A 78 -5.59 -2.22 0.62
C PHE A 78 -5.60 -1.77 -0.84
N VAL A 79 -6.76 -1.34 -1.33
CA VAL A 79 -6.96 -0.88 -2.72
C VAL A 79 -7.19 0.62 -2.74
N LEU A 80 -6.28 1.36 -3.36
CA LEU A 80 -6.43 2.81 -3.48
C LEU A 80 -7.57 3.14 -4.45
N PRO A 81 -8.55 4.00 -4.10
CA PRO A 81 -9.67 4.32 -4.98
C PRO A 81 -9.28 5.28 -6.11
N SER A 82 -8.21 6.03 -5.91
CA SER A 82 -7.65 7.01 -6.86
C SER A 82 -6.15 7.12 -6.62
N ASP A 83 -5.44 7.86 -7.48
CA ASP A 83 -4.01 8.12 -7.29
C ASP A 83 -3.79 8.76 -5.92
N GLN A 84 -2.86 8.27 -5.11
CA GLN A 84 -2.58 8.84 -3.79
C GLN A 84 -1.07 8.95 -3.59
N ARG A 85 -0.60 10.09 -3.07
CA ARG A 85 0.77 10.19 -2.58
C ARG A 85 0.85 9.61 -1.18
N ILE A 86 1.62 8.54 -1.01
CA ILE A 86 1.71 7.78 0.25
C ILE A 86 3.07 7.99 0.88
N SER A 87 3.09 8.16 2.19
CA SER A 87 4.30 8.06 3.00
C SER A 87 4.11 7.08 4.14
N ILE A 88 5.20 6.48 4.58
CA ILE A 88 5.24 5.57 5.72
C ILE A 88 6.31 6.06 6.68
N SER A 89 5.93 6.23 7.94
CA SER A 89 6.81 6.58 9.04
C SER A 89 7.00 5.35 9.92
N TYR A 90 8.23 5.02 10.25
CA TYR A 90 8.52 4.18 11.40
C TYR A 90 7.97 4.84 12.67
N LEU A 91 7.40 4.06 13.59
CA LEU A 91 6.84 4.59 14.83
C LEU A 91 7.47 3.97 16.08
N TYR A 92 7.53 2.65 16.15
CA TYR A 92 7.82 1.93 17.39
C TYR A 92 8.22 0.49 17.09
N GLU A 93 9.09 -0.05 17.92
CA GLU A 93 9.51 -1.45 17.97
C GLU A 93 9.60 -1.85 19.45
N SER A 94 9.26 -3.10 19.75
CA SER A 94 9.37 -3.67 21.08
C SER A 94 9.53 -5.19 21.01
N SER A 95 10.49 -5.65 20.22
CA SER A 95 10.81 -7.04 20.01
C SER A 95 12.31 -7.31 20.23
N GLY A 96 12.70 -8.58 20.19
CA GLY A 96 14.10 -9.01 20.15
C GLY A 96 14.51 -9.51 18.76
N ALA A 97 13.65 -9.33 17.76
CA ALA A 97 13.89 -9.67 16.37
C ALA A 97 14.40 -8.46 15.59
N SER A 98 14.85 -8.67 14.37
CA SER A 98 15.10 -7.55 13.45
C SER A 98 14.15 -7.65 12.26
N HIS A 99 13.62 -6.52 11.80
CA HIS A 99 12.57 -6.50 10.80
C HIS A 99 12.88 -5.62 9.61
N SER A 100 12.38 -6.01 8.44
CA SER A 100 12.32 -5.16 7.25
C SER A 100 10.87 -5.06 6.77
N LEU A 101 10.43 -3.85 6.43
CA LEU A 101 9.10 -3.60 5.90
C LEU A 101 9.17 -3.33 4.40
N GLY A 102 8.27 -3.97 3.64
CA GLY A 102 8.04 -3.62 2.26
C GLY A 102 6.60 -3.85 1.82
N TYR A 103 6.36 -3.68 0.53
CA TYR A 103 5.07 -4.01 -0.09
C TYR A 103 5.24 -4.59 -1.49
N LEU A 104 4.20 -5.30 -1.94
CA LEU A 104 4.03 -5.84 -3.28
C LEU A 104 2.76 -5.28 -3.90
N TYR A 105 2.69 -5.31 -5.22
CA TYR A 105 1.43 -5.09 -5.93
C TYR A 105 0.79 -6.40 -6.40
N VAL A 106 -0.53 -6.54 -6.19
CA VAL A 106 -1.25 -7.76 -6.57
C VAL A 106 -1.28 -7.97 -8.09
N ASP A 107 -1.38 -6.91 -8.88
CA ASP A 107 -1.37 -6.99 -10.35
C ASP A 107 -0.05 -7.56 -10.90
N GLU A 108 1.09 -7.21 -10.30
CA GLU A 108 2.40 -7.77 -10.64
C GLU A 108 2.53 -9.24 -10.27
N LEU A 109 2.00 -9.63 -9.10
CA LEU A 109 1.94 -11.03 -8.69
C LEU A 109 1.05 -11.86 -9.62
N GLN A 110 -0.07 -11.31 -10.08
CA GLN A 110 -0.95 -11.94 -11.08
C GLN A 110 -0.22 -12.10 -12.42
N ALA A 111 0.47 -11.06 -12.88
CA ALA A 111 1.24 -11.09 -14.13
C ALA A 111 2.38 -12.13 -14.10
N ARG A 112 2.94 -12.39 -12.92
CA ARG A 112 3.97 -13.42 -12.69
C ARG A 112 3.39 -14.81 -12.39
N GLY A 113 2.07 -14.95 -12.29
CA GLY A 113 1.39 -16.22 -12.07
C GLY A 113 1.44 -16.75 -10.63
N TYR A 114 1.80 -15.91 -9.66
CA TYR A 114 1.84 -16.31 -8.24
C TYR A 114 0.46 -16.35 -7.60
N VAL A 115 -0.45 -15.51 -8.09
CA VAL A 115 -1.82 -15.40 -7.61
C VAL A 115 -2.80 -15.39 -8.78
N ASN A 116 -3.97 -15.98 -8.58
CA ASN A 116 -5.02 -15.98 -9.58
C ASN A 116 -5.82 -14.66 -9.57
N ALA A 117 -6.83 -14.55 -10.44
CA ALA A 117 -7.71 -13.39 -10.52
C ALA A 117 -8.54 -13.13 -9.24
N GLN A 118 -8.69 -14.13 -8.37
CA GLN A 118 -9.38 -14.03 -7.09
C GLN A 118 -8.43 -13.64 -5.94
N GLY A 119 -7.12 -13.57 -6.20
CA GLY A 119 -6.09 -13.28 -5.19
C GLY A 119 -5.65 -14.51 -4.38
N ASP A 120 -6.01 -15.73 -4.80
CA ASP A 120 -5.53 -16.96 -4.18
C ASP A 120 -4.16 -17.35 -4.76
N LEU A 121 -3.31 -17.91 -3.91
CA LEU A 121 -2.00 -18.43 -4.31
C LEU A 121 -2.12 -19.61 -5.29
N VAL A 122 -1.22 -19.66 -6.27
CA VAL A 122 -1.18 -20.68 -7.31
C VAL A 122 -0.05 -21.68 -7.03
N ASP A 123 -0.30 -22.97 -7.29
CA ASP A 123 0.70 -24.04 -7.37
C ASP A 123 0.62 -24.63 -8.79
N ALA A 124 1.27 -23.99 -9.76
CA ALA A 124 1.14 -24.35 -11.17
C ALA A 124 1.85 -25.66 -11.52
N ASN A 125 2.88 -26.02 -10.76
CA ASN A 125 3.67 -27.23 -10.99
C ASN A 125 3.16 -28.46 -10.20
N GLY A 126 2.17 -28.27 -9.32
CA GLY A 126 1.44 -29.30 -8.61
C GLY A 126 2.27 -30.05 -7.58
N ASN A 127 3.27 -29.39 -6.99
CA ASN A 127 4.17 -30.02 -6.01
C ASN A 127 3.72 -29.83 -4.55
N GLY A 128 2.60 -29.14 -4.33
CA GLY A 128 1.98 -28.91 -3.03
C GLY A 128 2.50 -27.68 -2.29
N ILE A 129 3.45 -26.93 -2.84
CA ILE A 129 3.91 -25.64 -2.32
C ILE A 129 3.44 -24.57 -3.29
N ALA A 130 2.86 -23.48 -2.79
CA ALA A 130 2.48 -22.39 -3.68
C ALA A 130 3.73 -21.77 -4.33
N ASP A 131 3.61 -21.40 -5.61
CA ASP A 131 4.68 -20.85 -6.43
C ASP A 131 5.33 -19.61 -5.79
N LEU A 132 4.53 -18.78 -5.11
CA LEU A 132 5.05 -17.63 -4.35
C LEU A 132 6.00 -18.08 -3.24
N HIS A 133 5.59 -19.07 -2.46
CA HIS A 133 6.38 -19.61 -1.34
C HIS A 133 7.60 -20.38 -1.84
N GLU A 134 7.48 -21.06 -2.98
CA GLU A 134 8.63 -21.67 -3.63
C GLU A 134 9.69 -20.66 -4.01
N ASP A 135 9.29 -19.54 -4.62
CA ASP A 135 10.23 -18.55 -5.14
C ASP A 135 10.73 -17.58 -4.05
N LEU A 136 9.98 -17.40 -2.94
CA LEU A 136 10.48 -16.75 -1.73
C LEU A 136 11.70 -17.47 -1.15
N TYR A 137 11.66 -18.80 -1.09
CA TYR A 137 12.74 -19.59 -0.49
C TYR A 137 13.59 -20.34 -1.53
N ASN A 138 13.35 -20.10 -2.82
CA ASN A 138 14.01 -20.77 -3.95
C ASN A 138 13.98 -22.31 -3.86
N LEU A 139 12.83 -22.88 -3.47
CA LEU A 139 12.64 -24.31 -3.18
C LEU A 139 12.52 -25.20 -4.41
N ALA A 140 12.05 -24.68 -5.55
CA ALA A 140 11.86 -25.51 -6.73
C ALA A 140 13.19 -26.15 -7.20
N PRO A 141 13.16 -27.38 -7.76
CA PRO A 141 14.35 -27.97 -8.39
C PRO A 141 14.79 -27.15 -9.61
N ALA A 142 16.07 -27.23 -9.98
CA ALA A 142 16.60 -26.48 -11.12
C ALA A 142 16.17 -27.03 -12.49
N THR A 143 15.72 -28.30 -12.54
CA THR A 143 15.38 -29.02 -13.78
C THR A 143 14.23 -29.99 -13.54
N GLY A 144 13.52 -30.36 -14.60
CA GLY A 144 12.43 -31.33 -14.56
C GLY A 144 11.05 -30.67 -14.54
N ALA A 145 9.99 -31.49 -14.40
CA ALA A 145 8.60 -31.03 -14.53
C ALA A 145 8.15 -30.08 -13.41
N GLN A 146 8.81 -30.12 -12.25
CA GLN A 146 8.54 -29.26 -11.09
C GLN A 146 9.46 -28.05 -11.02
N ALA A 147 10.34 -27.85 -12.01
CA ALA A 147 11.30 -26.78 -11.96
C ALA A 147 10.65 -25.40 -12.11
N ARG A 148 11.20 -24.42 -11.39
CA ARG A 148 10.89 -23.00 -11.56
C ARG A 148 12.15 -22.20 -11.82
N PRO A 149 12.05 -21.05 -12.51
CA PRO A 149 13.20 -20.18 -12.70
C PRO A 149 13.74 -19.71 -11.34
N TYR A 150 15.01 -19.99 -11.05
CA TYR A 150 15.67 -19.50 -9.83
C TYR A 150 15.60 -17.96 -9.74
N VAL A 151 15.18 -17.43 -8.59
CA VAL A 151 15.17 -15.99 -8.29
C VAL A 151 16.53 -15.63 -7.69
N GLY A 152 17.43 -15.14 -8.54
CA GLY A 152 18.84 -14.94 -8.21
C GLY A 152 19.76 -15.16 -9.41
N LEU A 153 21.04 -14.78 -9.28
CA LEU A 153 22.06 -15.09 -10.29
C LEU A 153 22.65 -16.49 -10.13
N THR A 154 23.09 -16.85 -8.93
CA THR A 154 23.72 -18.15 -8.66
C THR A 154 23.35 -18.63 -7.27
N ARG A 155 22.85 -19.86 -7.18
CA ARG A 155 22.48 -20.50 -5.92
C ARG A 155 23.70 -20.61 -5.00
N ARG A 156 23.59 -20.07 -3.78
CA ARG A 156 24.61 -20.25 -2.72
C ARG A 156 24.75 -21.72 -2.32
N CYS A 157 23.61 -22.39 -2.12
CA CYS A 157 23.53 -23.80 -1.72
C CYS A 157 22.82 -24.63 -2.80
N THR A 158 23.36 -25.81 -3.11
CA THR A 158 22.86 -26.68 -4.20
C THR A 158 22.29 -28.00 -3.72
N ASN A 159 22.20 -28.22 -2.39
CA ASN A 159 21.61 -29.44 -1.85
C ASN A 159 20.13 -29.54 -2.23
N THR A 160 19.69 -30.76 -2.45
CA THR A 160 18.28 -31.09 -2.65
C THR A 160 17.78 -32.00 -1.54
N PHE A 161 16.47 -32.20 -1.50
CA PHE A 161 15.81 -33.19 -0.64
C PHE A 161 14.53 -33.69 -1.30
N THR A 162 14.01 -34.82 -0.81
CA THR A 162 12.76 -35.41 -1.30
C THR A 162 11.75 -35.48 -0.17
N SER A 163 10.55 -34.96 -0.40
CA SER A 163 9.44 -34.98 0.56
C SER A 163 8.12 -35.14 -0.18
N GLY A 164 7.25 -36.05 0.30
CA GLY A 164 5.94 -36.29 -0.31
C GLY A 164 5.99 -36.72 -1.79
N GLY A 165 7.08 -37.37 -2.23
CA GLY A 165 7.26 -37.80 -3.62
C GLY A 165 7.83 -36.74 -4.57
N PHE A 166 8.09 -35.53 -4.09
CA PHE A 166 8.63 -34.42 -4.85
C PHE A 166 10.08 -34.11 -4.46
N THR A 167 10.88 -33.59 -5.39
CA THR A 167 12.26 -33.17 -5.13
C THR A 167 12.34 -31.65 -5.11
N TYR A 168 12.94 -31.11 -4.05
CA TYR A 168 13.11 -29.68 -3.82
C TYR A 168 14.58 -29.35 -3.61
N SER A 169 14.95 -28.09 -3.86
CA SER A 169 16.20 -27.48 -3.43
C SER A 169 16.08 -27.09 -1.95
N GLN A 170 17.14 -27.27 -1.17
CA GLN A 170 17.18 -26.75 0.20
C GLN A 170 17.36 -25.22 0.18
N PRO A 171 16.54 -24.46 0.93
CA PRO A 171 16.48 -23.01 0.81
C PRO A 171 17.69 -22.36 1.49
N ALA A 172 18.45 -21.54 0.76
CA ALA A 172 19.66 -20.92 1.29
C ALA A 172 19.38 -19.97 2.48
N LEU A 173 18.17 -19.40 2.55
CA LEU A 173 17.69 -18.60 3.69
C LEU A 173 17.48 -19.42 4.98
N ALA A 174 17.48 -20.76 4.90
CA ALA A 174 17.36 -21.64 6.07
C ALA A 174 18.63 -22.48 6.33
N LEU A 175 19.74 -22.18 5.64
CA LEU A 175 21.00 -22.90 5.75
C LEU A 175 22.13 -22.01 6.27
N SER A 176 22.98 -22.57 7.10
CA SER A 176 24.21 -21.91 7.56
C SER A 176 25.18 -21.59 6.40
N ALA A 177 26.24 -20.84 6.71
CA ALA A 177 27.29 -20.48 5.76
C ALA A 177 27.91 -21.70 5.03
N SER A 178 28.00 -22.85 5.70
CA SER A 178 28.58 -24.08 5.13
C SER A 178 27.68 -24.83 4.15
N CYS A 179 26.41 -24.40 3.99
CA CYS A 179 25.41 -25.11 3.20
C CYS A 179 25.30 -26.60 3.58
N SER A 180 25.42 -26.94 4.87
CA SER A 180 25.21 -28.32 5.32
C SER A 180 23.77 -28.75 5.07
N SER A 181 23.53 -30.00 4.66
CA SER A 181 22.17 -30.52 4.48
C SER A 181 21.39 -30.45 5.80
N ALA A 182 20.17 -29.93 5.74
CA ALA A 182 19.31 -29.66 6.89
C ALA A 182 17.92 -30.30 6.77
N PHE A 183 17.77 -31.30 5.91
CA PHE A 183 16.51 -32.03 5.77
C PHE A 183 16.42 -33.20 6.75
N ASN A 184 15.27 -33.32 7.40
CA ASN A 184 14.94 -34.38 8.33
C ASN A 184 13.54 -34.92 8.01
N ALA A 185 13.46 -36.14 7.49
CA ALA A 185 12.19 -36.80 7.24
C ALA A 185 11.55 -37.31 8.53
N SER A 186 10.21 -37.33 8.57
CA SER A 186 9.42 -38.02 9.61
C SER A 186 9.79 -37.65 11.06
N ARG A 187 9.98 -36.36 11.34
CA ARG A 187 10.20 -35.82 12.69
C ARG A 187 8.90 -35.75 13.47
N ALA A 188 8.90 -36.22 14.70
CA ALA A 188 7.80 -36.04 15.64
C ALA A 188 7.71 -34.57 16.07
N LEU A 189 6.63 -33.89 15.70
CA LEU A 189 6.32 -32.50 16.04
C LEU A 189 4.85 -32.37 16.43
N ALA A 190 4.50 -31.35 17.21
CA ALA A 190 3.10 -31.06 17.50
C ALA A 190 2.37 -30.65 16.21
N ASP A 191 1.12 -31.06 16.05
CA ASP A 191 0.27 -30.57 14.97
C ASP A 191 -0.14 -29.12 15.24
N ALA A 192 0.24 -28.21 14.35
CA ALA A 192 0.00 -26.77 14.50
C ALA A 192 -1.43 -26.32 14.17
N ARG A 193 -2.35 -27.24 13.86
CA ARG A 193 -3.78 -26.90 13.73
C ARG A 193 -4.40 -26.57 15.10
N PRO A 194 -5.41 -25.69 15.16
CA PRO A 194 -6.12 -25.39 16.39
C PRO A 194 -6.61 -26.61 17.17
N GLY A 195 -6.38 -26.63 18.49
CA GLY A 195 -7.01 -27.59 19.41
C GLY A 195 -6.02 -28.44 20.22
N SER A 196 -6.09 -29.78 20.07
CA SER A 196 -5.40 -30.70 20.98
C SER A 196 -3.94 -31.01 20.63
N HIS A 197 -3.40 -30.40 19.58
CA HIS A 197 -2.00 -30.48 19.14
C HIS A 197 -1.31 -31.85 19.30
N PRO A 198 -1.88 -32.95 18.75
CA PRO A 198 -1.25 -34.26 18.86
C PRO A 198 0.13 -34.27 18.19
N VAL A 199 1.05 -35.07 18.73
CA VAL A 199 2.35 -35.28 18.08
C VAL A 199 2.15 -36.14 16.83
N VAL A 200 2.64 -35.64 15.70
CA VAL A 200 2.55 -36.29 14.39
C VAL A 200 3.92 -36.30 13.71
N ASN A 201 4.12 -37.23 12.78
CA ASN A 201 5.36 -37.29 11.99
C ASN A 201 5.26 -36.35 10.79
N ILE A 202 6.19 -35.39 10.70
CA ILE A 202 6.24 -34.35 9.67
C ILE A 202 7.66 -34.24 9.12
N ASP A 203 7.80 -33.90 7.84
CA ASP A 203 9.09 -33.57 7.26
C ASP A 203 9.52 -32.15 7.65
N LEU A 204 10.80 -31.96 7.95
CA LEU A 204 11.35 -30.67 8.36
C LEU A 204 12.59 -30.34 7.53
N VAL A 205 12.64 -29.13 6.96
CA VAL A 205 13.83 -28.62 6.25
C VAL A 205 14.32 -27.33 6.88
N GLY A 206 15.64 -27.20 7.02
CA GLY A 206 16.30 -25.97 7.45
C GLY A 206 16.83 -26.02 8.89
N THR A 207 17.48 -24.93 9.30
CA THR A 207 18.15 -24.77 10.59
C THR A 207 17.91 -23.38 11.15
N ALA A 208 18.26 -23.20 12.42
CA ALA A 208 18.35 -21.90 13.06
C ALA A 208 19.83 -21.61 13.40
N PRO A 209 20.23 -20.34 13.40
CA PRO A 209 21.57 -19.91 13.78
C PRO A 209 21.80 -20.12 15.28
N THR A 210 23.04 -20.37 15.67
CA THR A 210 23.47 -20.46 17.08
C THR A 210 24.38 -19.30 17.47
N GLY A 211 24.41 -18.24 16.67
CA GLY A 211 25.34 -17.12 16.73
C GLY A 211 25.47 -16.43 15.36
N ALA A 212 26.40 -15.47 15.25
CA ALA A 212 26.59 -14.66 14.05
C ALA A 212 26.82 -15.53 12.78
N PRO A 213 25.91 -15.49 11.79
CA PRO A 213 25.93 -16.48 10.71
C PRO A 213 26.85 -16.13 9.54
N GLY A 214 27.48 -14.95 9.54
CA GLY A 214 28.22 -14.44 8.37
C GLY A 214 27.31 -14.35 7.14
N ASN A 215 27.67 -15.05 6.06
CA ASN A 215 26.86 -15.14 4.84
C ASN A 215 25.81 -16.27 4.85
N GLY A 216 25.64 -16.96 5.98
CA GLY A 216 24.55 -17.92 6.17
C GLY A 216 23.17 -17.25 6.16
N TYR A 217 22.13 -18.05 5.93
CA TYR A 217 20.74 -17.60 5.92
C TYR A 217 20.47 -16.45 4.95
N SER A 218 21.22 -16.42 3.84
CA SER A 218 21.08 -15.49 2.71
C SER A 218 21.13 -16.27 1.39
N ASP A 219 20.49 -15.75 0.35
CA ASP A 219 20.38 -16.34 -0.99
C ASP A 219 21.07 -15.50 -2.09
N ASN A 220 22.11 -14.73 -1.71
CA ASN A 220 22.98 -13.92 -2.58
C ASN A 220 22.25 -12.82 -3.37
N GLY A 221 21.21 -12.23 -2.78
CA GLY A 221 20.51 -11.07 -3.30
C GLY A 221 21.28 -9.76 -3.22
N LEU A 222 20.54 -8.67 -3.44
CA LEU A 222 20.99 -7.31 -3.14
C LEU A 222 21.27 -7.15 -1.64
N PHE A 223 20.46 -7.78 -0.80
CA PHE A 223 20.49 -7.66 0.64
C PHE A 223 20.62 -9.03 1.32
N PRO A 224 21.42 -9.13 2.38
CA PRO A 224 21.50 -10.37 3.13
C PRO A 224 20.19 -10.61 3.90
N ARG A 225 19.78 -11.87 4.03
CA ARG A 225 18.60 -12.33 4.81
C ARG A 225 17.25 -11.76 4.38
N LEU A 226 17.18 -11.02 3.28
CA LEU A 226 15.93 -10.74 2.56
C LEU A 226 15.75 -11.74 1.42
N PRO A 227 14.57 -12.34 1.24
CA PRO A 227 14.28 -13.13 0.06
C PRO A 227 14.49 -12.35 -1.24
N ASN A 228 15.27 -12.89 -2.18
CA ASN A 228 15.52 -12.26 -3.48
C ASN A 228 14.24 -11.82 -4.22
N LEU A 229 13.12 -12.52 -4.00
CA LEU A 229 11.83 -12.17 -4.61
C LEU A 229 11.22 -10.88 -4.04
N LEU A 230 11.48 -10.58 -2.75
CA LEU A 230 10.97 -9.40 -2.05
C LEU A 230 11.92 -8.20 -2.12
N GLU A 231 13.09 -8.38 -2.73
CA GLU A 231 13.93 -7.26 -3.10
C GLU A 231 13.35 -6.50 -4.31
N PRO A 232 13.75 -5.23 -4.53
CA PRO A 232 13.52 -4.57 -5.80
C PRO A 232 14.21 -5.33 -6.94
N ALA A 233 13.67 -5.20 -8.16
CA ALA A 233 14.29 -5.79 -9.34
C ALA A 233 15.72 -5.24 -9.50
N HIS A 234 16.71 -6.12 -9.40
CA HIS A 234 18.11 -5.73 -9.42
C HIS A 234 18.99 -6.81 -10.07
N ALA A 235 20.17 -6.43 -10.57
CA ALA A 235 21.05 -7.37 -11.26
C ALA A 235 21.46 -8.57 -10.37
N SER A 236 21.65 -8.37 -9.07
CA SER A 236 22.00 -9.43 -8.09
C SER A 236 20.93 -10.51 -7.97
N ASN A 237 19.65 -10.15 -8.10
CA ASN A 237 18.53 -11.10 -8.11
C ASN A 237 18.09 -11.52 -9.52
N GLY A 238 18.88 -11.20 -10.55
CA GLY A 238 18.57 -11.50 -11.94
C GLY A 238 17.40 -10.69 -12.51
N ASN A 239 17.12 -9.51 -11.93
CA ASN A 239 15.99 -8.63 -12.23
C ASN A 239 14.63 -9.31 -12.03
N LYS A 240 14.55 -10.22 -11.04
CA LYS A 240 13.33 -10.99 -10.77
C LYS A 240 12.58 -10.55 -9.52
N GLY A 241 13.23 -9.77 -8.65
CA GLY A 241 12.60 -9.16 -7.48
C GLY A 241 11.36 -8.34 -7.84
N LEU A 242 10.40 -8.31 -6.93
CA LEU A 242 9.10 -7.63 -7.06
C LEU A 242 8.79 -6.70 -5.90
N GLY A 243 9.56 -6.76 -4.82
CA GLY A 243 9.25 -6.01 -3.62
C GLY A 243 9.71 -4.56 -3.72
N HIS A 244 8.96 -3.70 -3.04
CA HIS A 244 9.35 -2.33 -2.76
C HIS A 244 9.68 -2.24 -1.28
N LEU A 245 10.96 -2.12 -0.96
CA LEU A 245 11.44 -2.09 0.42
C LEU A 245 11.34 -0.66 0.94
N VAL A 246 10.61 -0.50 2.05
CA VAL A 246 10.39 0.79 2.70
C VAL A 246 11.42 0.98 3.80
N PHE A 247 11.57 -0.03 4.67
CA PHE A 247 12.59 -0.06 5.70
C PHE A 247 13.38 -1.37 5.63
N LEU A 248 14.71 -1.28 5.62
CA LEU A 248 15.61 -2.44 5.67
C LEU A 248 15.89 -2.92 7.10
N LEU A 249 15.74 -2.02 8.08
CA LEU A 249 15.77 -2.33 9.50
C LEU A 249 14.71 -1.46 10.19
N ALA A 250 13.99 -2.02 11.14
CA ALA A 250 13.06 -1.30 12.00
C ALA A 250 13.51 -1.57 13.44
N ASP A 251 14.44 -0.76 13.90
CA ASP A 251 15.15 -0.88 15.17
C ASP A 251 15.36 0.55 15.70
N ASP A 252 15.07 0.81 16.97
CA ASP A 252 15.07 2.14 17.64
C ASP A 252 15.24 1.94 19.14
N ASP A 253 16.31 1.24 19.52
CA ASP A 253 16.50 0.78 20.88
C ASP A 253 17.65 1.52 21.59
N SER A 254 18.35 0.87 22.52
CA SER A 254 19.41 1.50 23.32
C SER A 254 20.78 0.86 23.14
N ASP A 255 20.95 0.01 22.12
CA ASP A 255 22.23 -0.58 21.76
C ASP A 255 22.61 -0.36 20.29
N THR A 256 23.35 -1.28 19.67
CA THR A 256 23.76 -1.18 18.25
C THR A 256 23.80 -2.58 17.61
N ASP A 257 23.05 -3.52 18.18
CA ASP A 257 23.16 -4.95 17.96
C ASP A 257 21.82 -5.55 17.48
N THR A 258 21.72 -5.82 16.18
CA THR A 258 20.63 -6.67 15.66
C THR A 258 20.72 -8.12 16.16
N PHE A 259 19.58 -8.84 16.17
CA PHE A 259 19.49 -10.25 16.56
C PHE A 259 20.59 -11.10 15.89
N GLN A 260 21.56 -11.59 16.68
CA GLN A 260 22.71 -12.37 16.19
C GLN A 260 23.45 -11.75 14.98
N SER A 261 23.48 -10.42 14.88
CA SER A 261 24.04 -9.70 13.72
C SER A 261 23.37 -10.08 12.38
N MET A 262 22.06 -10.36 12.42
CA MET A 262 21.26 -10.79 11.28
C MET A 262 20.41 -9.68 10.67
N GLY A 263 20.55 -8.43 11.11
CA GLY A 263 19.96 -7.29 10.39
C GLY A 263 20.33 -7.30 8.90
N THR A 264 19.40 -6.86 8.07
CA THR A 264 19.62 -6.64 6.63
C THR A 264 20.69 -5.57 6.40
N VAL A 265 20.66 -4.54 7.25
CA VAL A 265 21.66 -3.48 7.39
C VAL A 265 22.14 -3.45 8.84
N SER A 266 23.25 -2.76 9.08
CA SER A 266 23.74 -2.55 10.44
C SER A 266 22.85 -1.56 11.19
N ASP A 267 22.57 -1.91 12.43
CA ASP A 267 22.19 -0.94 13.45
C ASP A 267 23.42 -0.04 13.74
N GLY A 268 23.20 1.26 13.65
CA GLY A 268 24.22 2.29 13.71
C GLY A 268 24.00 3.33 14.80
N SER A 269 22.99 3.19 15.65
CA SER A 269 22.63 4.18 16.66
C SER A 269 22.01 3.52 17.88
N SER A 270 22.27 4.10 19.07
CA SER A 270 21.74 3.62 20.34
C SER A 270 20.71 4.59 20.93
N LEU A 271 20.05 5.34 20.05
CA LEU A 271 19.16 6.44 20.41
C LEU A 271 17.72 6.03 20.14
N ASN A 272 16.97 5.72 21.19
CA ASN A 272 15.52 5.55 21.09
C ASN A 272 14.82 6.91 20.94
N ASP A 273 14.67 7.38 19.70
CA ASP A 273 14.09 8.68 19.36
C ASP A 273 12.98 8.63 18.29
N GLY A 274 12.58 7.42 17.90
CA GLY A 274 11.56 7.19 16.89
C GLY A 274 12.08 7.41 15.48
N VAL A 275 13.35 7.12 15.24
CA VAL A 275 14.01 7.06 13.94
C VAL A 275 14.66 5.67 13.86
N PRO A 276 14.49 4.92 12.76
CA PRO A 276 15.22 3.66 12.61
C PRO A 276 16.73 3.89 12.72
N ASP A 277 17.45 3.02 13.43
CA ASP A 277 18.88 3.15 13.70
C ASP A 277 19.77 2.83 12.48
N TYR A 278 19.37 3.23 11.27
CA TYR A 278 20.19 3.18 10.06
C TYR A 278 19.84 4.33 9.09
N ASP A 279 20.78 4.64 8.20
CA ASP A 279 20.64 5.71 7.19
C ASP A 279 19.67 5.27 6.09
N VAL A 280 18.37 5.57 6.29
CA VAL A 280 17.27 5.23 5.36
C VAL A 280 17.42 6.04 4.07
N SER A 281 17.82 7.30 4.15
CA SER A 281 17.94 8.23 3.03
C SER A 281 19.04 7.85 2.03
N ALA A 282 19.99 6.99 2.43
CA ALA A 282 20.93 6.31 1.52
C ALA A 282 20.24 5.45 0.45
N TYR A 283 18.96 5.11 0.63
CA TYR A 283 18.15 4.32 -0.28
C TYR A 283 17.00 5.14 -0.89
N ASP A 284 16.53 4.72 -2.06
CA ASP A 284 15.30 5.26 -2.64
C ASP A 284 14.03 4.63 -2.02
N ALA A 285 12.86 5.13 -2.41
CA ALA A 285 11.58 4.66 -1.88
C ALA A 285 11.21 3.22 -2.28
N HIS A 286 12.06 2.55 -3.07
CA HIS A 286 11.95 1.14 -3.42
C HIS A 286 13.04 0.30 -2.74
N GLY A 287 13.90 0.91 -1.93
CA GLY A 287 15.01 0.29 -1.23
C GLY A 287 16.23 0.05 -2.10
N LEU A 288 16.39 0.75 -3.23
CA LEU A 288 17.62 0.69 -4.00
C LEU A 288 18.65 1.69 -3.46
N PRO A 289 19.94 1.33 -3.34
CA PRO A 289 20.99 2.26 -2.96
C PRO A 289 21.06 3.45 -3.91
N ARG A 290 21.12 4.67 -3.38
CA ARG A 290 21.28 5.88 -4.18
C ARG A 290 22.75 6.11 -4.54
N ALA A 291 23.00 6.61 -5.74
CA ALA A 291 24.33 7.09 -6.13
C ALA A 291 24.79 8.32 -5.32
N THR A 292 23.84 9.08 -4.75
CA THR A 292 24.10 10.22 -3.88
C THR A 292 23.06 10.23 -2.77
N ASN A 293 23.51 10.16 -1.53
CA ASN A 293 22.64 10.28 -0.37
C ASN A 293 22.25 11.77 -0.18
N PRO A 294 20.96 12.14 -0.27
CA PRO A 294 20.51 13.51 -0.03
C PRO A 294 20.65 13.97 1.43
N ASP A 295 20.73 13.06 2.40
CA ASP A 295 20.86 13.37 3.83
C ASP A 295 21.79 12.38 4.56
N PRO A 296 23.12 12.47 4.39
CA PRO A 296 24.06 11.49 4.94
C PRO A 296 24.03 11.35 6.47
N GLY A 297 23.92 10.11 6.96
CA GLY A 297 23.88 9.76 8.38
C GLY A 297 22.49 9.34 8.85
N ILE A 298 22.34 9.06 10.14
CA ILE A 298 21.03 8.78 10.75
C ILE A 298 20.48 10.10 11.28
N THR A 299 19.38 10.57 10.69
CA THR A 299 18.73 11.84 11.02
C THR A 299 17.22 11.68 11.14
N GLN A 300 16.54 12.73 11.62
CA GLN A 300 15.07 12.75 11.70
C GLN A 300 14.36 12.57 10.36
N ALA A 301 15.03 12.80 9.21
CA ALA A 301 14.46 12.57 7.89
C ALA A 301 14.26 11.07 7.61
N ASP A 302 15.11 10.21 8.18
CA ASP A 302 15.09 8.75 7.98
C ASP A 302 13.83 8.09 8.55
N ARG A 303 13.16 8.75 9.50
CA ARG A 303 11.89 8.29 10.05
C ARG A 303 10.85 7.97 8.99
N THR A 304 10.81 8.74 7.89
CA THR A 304 9.68 8.73 6.95
C THR A 304 10.13 8.57 5.51
N VAL A 305 9.61 7.55 4.86
CA VAL A 305 9.81 7.31 3.43
C VAL A 305 8.58 7.77 2.66
N ASP A 306 8.79 8.64 1.68
CA ASP A 306 7.77 9.05 0.71
C ASP A 306 7.77 8.08 -0.48
N LEU A 307 6.71 7.28 -0.61
CA LEU A 307 6.54 6.31 -1.68
C LEU A 307 6.18 6.96 -3.02
N GLY A 308 5.95 8.28 -3.02
CA GLY A 308 5.44 8.99 -4.18
C GLY A 308 3.97 8.67 -4.45
N VAL A 309 3.54 8.93 -5.69
CA VAL A 309 2.16 8.70 -6.12
C VAL A 309 1.99 7.23 -6.53
N ILE A 310 1.09 6.54 -5.85
CA ILE A 310 0.63 5.21 -6.25
C ILE A 310 -0.70 5.36 -6.98
N GLN A 311 -0.82 4.68 -8.12
CA GLN A 311 -2.00 4.75 -8.98
C GLN A 311 -3.25 4.17 -8.31
N GLY A 312 -4.39 4.80 -8.57
CA GLY A 312 -5.70 4.28 -8.20
C GLY A 312 -6.00 2.93 -8.83
N GLY A 313 -6.78 2.11 -8.14
CA GLY A 313 -7.14 0.75 -8.53
C GLY A 313 -6.06 -0.29 -8.23
N ARG A 314 -4.83 0.10 -7.86
CA ARG A 314 -3.78 -0.85 -7.44
C ARG A 314 -4.00 -1.30 -6.01
N GLU A 315 -3.80 -2.59 -5.78
CA GLU A 315 -3.82 -3.21 -4.46
C GLU A 315 -2.40 -3.38 -3.93
N LEU A 316 -2.13 -2.87 -2.72
CA LEU A 316 -0.90 -3.11 -2.00
C LEU A 316 -1.05 -4.29 -1.05
N VAL A 317 0.01 -5.09 -0.94
CA VAL A 317 0.18 -6.10 0.11
C VAL A 317 1.45 -5.77 0.86
N PHE A 318 1.31 -5.35 2.11
CA PHE A 318 2.47 -5.15 2.96
C PHE A 318 3.06 -6.50 3.33
N PHE A 319 4.38 -6.55 3.46
CA PHE A 319 5.08 -7.67 4.04
C PHE A 319 6.08 -7.19 5.08
N LEU A 320 6.24 -8.00 6.12
CA LEU A 320 7.30 -7.90 7.10
C LEU A 320 8.22 -9.09 6.92
N VAL A 321 9.52 -8.86 6.78
CA VAL A 321 10.54 -9.90 6.90
C VAL A 321 11.11 -9.82 8.30
N THR A 322 10.96 -10.88 9.08
CA THR A 322 11.47 -10.95 10.45
C THR A 322 12.66 -11.90 10.48
N THR A 323 13.77 -11.45 11.07
CA THR A 323 14.92 -12.30 11.36
C THR A 323 14.97 -12.63 12.85
N TYR A 324 14.54 -13.83 13.21
CA TYR A 324 14.54 -14.33 14.58
C TYR A 324 14.53 -15.85 14.64
N ALA A 325 15.25 -16.43 15.59
CA ALA A 325 15.31 -17.89 15.75
C ALA A 325 14.26 -18.38 16.76
N MET A 326 13.12 -18.80 16.26
CA MET A 326 12.04 -19.32 17.10
C MET A 326 12.00 -20.85 17.21
N SER A 327 11.28 -21.33 18.22
CA SER A 327 10.98 -22.75 18.43
C SER A 327 9.60 -23.12 17.85
N HIS A 328 9.30 -24.42 17.79
CA HIS A 328 7.95 -24.92 17.48
C HIS A 328 7.34 -25.38 18.81
N ASN A 329 6.61 -24.47 19.46
CA ASN A 329 6.06 -24.68 20.79
C ASN A 329 4.63 -24.13 20.88
N MET A 330 3.64 -25.02 20.94
CA MET A 330 2.23 -24.62 20.98
C MET A 330 1.86 -23.92 22.29
N ASP A 331 2.60 -24.17 23.39
CA ASP A 331 2.36 -23.50 24.67
C ASP A 331 2.75 -22.02 24.64
N GLU A 332 3.72 -21.68 23.77
CA GLU A 332 4.15 -20.30 23.49
C GLU A 332 3.40 -19.70 22.28
N GLY A 333 2.48 -20.45 21.66
CA GLY A 333 1.82 -20.02 20.43
C GLY A 333 2.74 -19.93 19.22
N THR A 334 3.94 -20.53 19.26
CA THR A 334 4.94 -20.43 18.19
C THR A 334 4.98 -21.68 17.32
N VAL A 335 5.04 -21.51 16.01
CA VAL A 335 5.06 -22.61 15.04
C VAL A 335 6.14 -22.40 13.98
N TYR A 336 6.70 -23.48 13.45
CA TYR A 336 7.50 -23.38 12.23
C TYR A 336 6.58 -23.09 11.03
N PRO A 337 6.97 -22.21 10.09
CA PRO A 337 6.26 -22.02 8.83
C PRO A 337 5.96 -23.34 8.11
N CYS A 338 4.80 -23.43 7.45
CA CYS A 338 4.31 -24.62 6.78
C CYS A 338 4.36 -24.48 5.25
N LEU A 339 5.32 -25.12 4.60
CA LEU A 339 5.49 -25.08 3.15
C LEU A 339 4.42 -25.87 2.40
N ARG A 340 3.99 -27.01 2.95
CA ARG A 340 2.99 -27.88 2.30
C ARG A 340 1.98 -28.42 3.31
N LYS A 341 0.70 -28.22 3.00
CA LYS A 341 -0.43 -28.73 3.78
C LYS A 341 -1.09 -29.93 3.11
N ALA A 342 -1.55 -30.88 3.91
CA ALA A 342 -2.50 -31.89 3.48
C ALA A 342 -3.91 -31.30 3.33
N ALA A 343 -4.81 -32.02 2.66
CA ALA A 343 -6.19 -31.58 2.43
C ALA A 343 -7.00 -31.32 3.72
N ASN A 344 -6.60 -31.92 4.85
CA ASN A 344 -7.19 -31.69 6.17
C ASN A 344 -6.58 -30.49 6.93
N GLY A 345 -5.73 -29.70 6.26
CA GLY A 345 -5.03 -28.54 6.82
C GLY A 345 -3.79 -28.87 7.65
N GLN A 346 -3.43 -30.14 7.84
CA GLN A 346 -2.24 -30.53 8.60
C GLN A 346 -0.97 -30.16 7.81
N CYS A 347 0.02 -29.57 8.47
CA CYS A 347 1.32 -29.39 7.83
C CYS A 347 2.03 -30.73 7.61
N THR A 348 2.58 -30.90 6.40
CA THR A 348 3.33 -32.12 6.01
C THR A 348 4.81 -31.83 5.73
N LEU A 349 5.17 -30.56 5.53
CA LEU A 349 6.54 -30.10 5.38
C LEU A 349 6.68 -28.74 6.05
N HIS A 350 7.41 -28.69 7.16
CA HIS A 350 7.75 -27.45 7.85
C HIS A 350 9.09 -26.90 7.38
N LEU A 351 9.21 -25.57 7.41
CA LEU A 351 10.44 -24.82 7.24
C LEU A 351 10.94 -24.33 8.60
N LYS A 352 12.12 -24.78 9.01
CA LYS A 352 12.85 -24.20 10.15
C LYS A 352 13.83 -23.17 9.61
N THR A 353 13.54 -21.90 9.83
CA THR A 353 14.30 -20.76 9.28
C THR A 353 14.37 -19.65 10.33
N PRO A 354 15.46 -18.86 10.39
CA PRO A 354 15.45 -17.61 11.12
C PRO A 354 14.80 -16.47 10.34
N VAL A 355 14.62 -16.63 9.02
CA VAL A 355 14.00 -15.61 8.15
C VAL A 355 12.56 -16.03 7.89
N SER A 356 11.60 -15.31 8.47
CA SER A 356 10.17 -15.48 8.26
C SER A 356 9.58 -14.30 7.49
N VAL A 357 8.52 -14.54 6.73
CA VAL A 357 7.83 -13.52 5.94
C VAL A 357 6.36 -13.51 6.29
N PHE A 358 5.85 -12.35 6.67
CA PHE A 358 4.46 -12.15 7.04
C PHE A 358 3.80 -11.10 6.16
N PHE A 359 2.70 -11.46 5.51
CA PHE A 359 1.92 -10.61 4.63
C PHE A 359 0.71 -10.03 5.37
N SER A 360 0.30 -8.83 4.95
CA SER A 360 -0.99 -8.25 5.34
C SER A 360 -2.19 -9.08 4.85
N LYS A 361 -1.98 -9.90 3.82
CA LYS A 361 -2.92 -10.93 3.37
C LYS A 361 -2.68 -12.24 4.14
N SER A 362 -3.41 -12.47 5.23
CA SER A 362 -3.19 -13.60 6.14
C SER A 362 -3.26 -14.97 5.47
N LYS A 363 -4.08 -15.12 4.43
CA LYS A 363 -4.14 -16.37 3.64
C LYS A 363 -2.82 -16.71 2.94
N TRP A 364 -1.91 -15.75 2.78
CA TRP A 364 -0.61 -15.94 2.15
C TRP A 364 0.49 -16.29 3.15
N ASN A 365 0.23 -16.20 4.46
CA ASN A 365 1.23 -16.55 5.48
C ASN A 365 1.48 -18.07 5.48
N LEU A 366 2.71 -18.46 5.79
CA LEU A 366 3.11 -19.87 5.77
C LEU A 366 2.78 -20.58 7.08
N ASP A 367 2.71 -19.85 8.18
CA ASP A 367 2.50 -20.37 9.51
C ASP A 367 1.01 -20.53 9.83
N GLN A 368 0.71 -21.56 10.62
CA GLN A 368 -0.65 -21.86 11.04
C GLN A 368 -0.98 -21.07 12.31
N ASP A 369 -2.24 -20.71 12.50
CA ASP A 369 -2.74 -20.20 13.78
C ASP A 369 -3.01 -21.40 14.70
N PRO A 370 -2.17 -21.72 15.70
CA PRO A 370 -2.38 -22.87 16.58
C PRO A 370 -3.48 -22.62 17.62
N VAL A 371 -3.90 -21.38 17.85
CA VAL A 371 -4.93 -21.07 18.84
C VAL A 371 -6.32 -21.10 18.20
N GLY A 372 -6.46 -20.61 16.96
CA GLY A 372 -7.69 -20.69 16.17
C GLY A 372 -8.89 -19.94 16.75
N GLN A 373 -8.65 -18.84 17.46
CA GLN A 373 -9.69 -18.02 18.07
C GLN A 373 -10.29 -17.03 17.04
N ALA A 374 -11.57 -16.68 17.24
CA ALA A 374 -12.28 -15.70 16.43
C ALA A 374 -12.97 -14.67 17.33
N PRO A 375 -12.60 -13.38 17.25
CA PRO A 375 -11.50 -12.83 16.45
C PRO A 375 -10.12 -13.30 16.93
N VAL A 376 -9.08 -13.11 16.11
CA VAL A 376 -7.69 -13.45 16.48
C VAL A 376 -7.20 -12.49 17.57
N ALA A 377 -7.49 -11.20 17.41
CA ALA A 377 -7.28 -10.18 18.42
C ALA A 377 -8.30 -9.05 18.30
N SER A 378 -8.63 -8.42 19.42
CA SER A 378 -9.33 -7.14 19.46
C SER A 378 -8.61 -6.22 20.45
N ARG A 379 -8.46 -4.94 20.08
CA ARG A 379 -7.74 -3.93 20.88
C ARG A 379 -8.47 -2.60 20.86
N ASN A 380 -8.23 -1.78 21.89
CA ASN A 380 -8.61 -0.38 21.92
C ASN A 380 -7.43 0.50 21.51
N ILE A 381 -7.50 1.15 20.35
CA ILE A 381 -6.35 1.90 19.80
C ILE A 381 -6.03 3.17 20.60
N GLY A 382 -6.98 3.69 21.37
CA GLY A 382 -6.84 4.91 22.16
C GLY A 382 -6.41 4.68 23.60
N CYS A 383 -6.03 3.46 23.96
CA CYS A 383 -5.59 3.10 25.29
C CYS A 383 -4.20 2.50 25.26
N SER A 384 -3.42 2.79 26.28
CA SER A 384 -2.07 2.27 26.41
C SER A 384 -2.09 0.76 26.63
N TYR A 385 -1.14 0.08 26.01
CA TYR A 385 -0.84 -1.31 26.30
C TYR A 385 -0.54 -1.52 27.78
N ASP A 386 -0.97 -2.66 28.31
CA ASP A 386 -0.70 -3.08 29.67
C ASP A 386 -0.67 -4.61 29.70
N ALA A 387 0.49 -5.19 29.98
CA ALA A 387 0.71 -6.63 30.04
C ALA A 387 -0.18 -7.35 31.08
N SER A 388 -0.72 -6.62 32.07
CA SER A 388 -1.67 -7.17 33.05
C SER A 388 -3.10 -7.31 32.51
N CYS A 389 -3.40 -6.70 31.37
CA CYS A 389 -4.71 -6.80 30.76
C CYS A 389 -4.91 -8.18 30.15
N ASN A 390 -5.97 -8.89 30.52
CA ASN A 390 -6.30 -10.18 29.92
C ASN A 390 -7.13 -9.96 28.64
N PRO A 391 -6.57 -10.17 27.43
CA PRO A 391 -7.28 -9.93 26.17
C PRO A 391 -8.41 -10.95 25.92
N THR A 392 -8.40 -12.11 26.57
CA THR A 392 -9.48 -13.11 26.47
C THR A 392 -10.68 -12.76 27.37
N ALA A 393 -10.46 -11.94 28.40
CA ALA A 393 -11.48 -11.50 29.35
C ALA A 393 -11.33 -10.00 29.68
N PRO A 394 -11.44 -9.10 28.69
CA PRO A 394 -11.18 -7.68 28.88
C PRO A 394 -12.23 -7.02 29.79
N ALA A 395 -13.47 -7.54 29.83
CA ALA A 395 -14.53 -7.03 30.70
C ALA A 395 -14.16 -7.10 32.20
N SER A 396 -13.43 -8.13 32.61
CA SER A 396 -12.96 -8.34 33.98
C SER A 396 -11.58 -7.74 34.26
N SER A 397 -10.88 -7.24 33.23
CA SER A 397 -9.53 -6.71 33.37
C SER A 397 -9.55 -5.27 33.89
N PRO A 398 -8.87 -4.95 35.02
CA PRO A 398 -8.83 -3.58 35.56
C PRO A 398 -8.16 -2.56 34.62
N SER A 399 -7.17 -3.01 33.86
CA SER A 399 -6.39 -2.24 32.89
C SER A 399 -7.07 -2.11 31.51
N ALA A 400 -8.17 -2.83 31.27
CA ALA A 400 -8.96 -2.65 30.06
C ALA A 400 -9.77 -1.35 30.11
N CYS A 401 -9.93 -0.70 28.97
CA CYS A 401 -10.64 0.56 28.86
C CYS A 401 -11.90 0.44 28.00
N THR A 402 -12.88 1.31 28.28
CA THR A 402 -14.15 1.35 27.55
C THR A 402 -13.96 1.94 26.16
N VAL A 403 -14.50 1.25 25.15
CA VAL A 403 -14.60 1.75 23.77
C VAL A 403 -15.59 2.92 23.73
N ALA A 404 -15.22 4.00 23.03
CA ALA A 404 -16.04 5.19 22.91
C ALA A 404 -17.45 4.85 22.39
N SER A 405 -18.46 5.48 22.98
CA SER A 405 -19.88 5.27 22.63
C SER A 405 -20.39 3.83 22.80
N SER A 406 -19.71 3.00 23.60
CA SER A 406 -20.07 1.61 23.89
C SER A 406 -19.87 1.28 25.37
N SER A 407 -20.41 0.15 25.83
CA SER A 407 -20.09 -0.46 27.14
C SER A 407 -18.99 -1.52 27.05
N GLN A 408 -18.55 -1.87 25.83
CA GLN A 408 -17.49 -2.84 25.60
C GLN A 408 -16.16 -2.34 26.19
N LYS A 409 -15.45 -3.23 26.88
CA LYS A 409 -14.06 -3.03 27.28
C LYS A 409 -13.11 -3.85 26.41
N LEU A 410 -11.96 -3.28 26.09
CA LEU A 410 -10.87 -3.93 25.37
C LEU A 410 -9.53 -3.51 26.00
N CYS A 411 -8.50 -4.37 25.87
CA CYS A 411 -7.13 -4.02 26.23
C CYS A 411 -6.57 -2.96 25.29
N GLY A 412 -5.67 -2.10 25.79
CA GLY A 412 -4.94 -1.16 24.95
C GLY A 412 -3.96 -1.85 24.00
N TRP A 413 -3.43 -1.09 23.04
CA TRP A 413 -2.62 -1.64 21.94
C TRP A 413 -1.17 -1.20 21.96
N LEU A 414 -0.94 0.10 21.77
CA LEU A 414 0.39 0.72 21.77
C LEU A 414 0.71 1.19 23.18
N ASP A 415 1.98 1.15 23.58
CA ASP A 415 2.43 1.63 24.89
C ASP A 415 2.22 3.15 25.09
N SER A 416 2.62 3.70 26.25
CA SER A 416 2.49 5.14 26.48
C SER A 416 3.34 5.98 25.55
N ASP A 417 4.54 5.51 25.21
CA ASP A 417 5.58 6.32 24.59
C ASP A 417 5.36 6.42 23.09
N ALA A 418 4.99 5.32 22.42
CA ALA A 418 4.51 5.32 21.04
C ALA A 418 3.28 6.21 20.87
N ARG A 419 2.35 6.21 21.84
CA ARG A 419 1.16 7.08 21.80
C ARG A 419 1.51 8.55 21.99
N LEU A 420 2.47 8.88 22.86
CA LEU A 420 2.98 10.23 23.00
C LEU A 420 3.69 10.69 21.72
N ARG A 421 4.50 9.82 21.11
CA ARG A 421 5.22 10.04 19.86
C ARG A 421 4.27 10.34 18.69
N LEU A 422 3.18 9.58 18.55
CA LEU A 422 2.11 9.85 17.57
C LEU A 422 1.50 11.25 17.72
N ASN A 423 1.43 11.77 18.95
CA ASN A 423 0.87 13.10 19.24
C ASN A 423 1.88 14.26 19.05
N THR A 424 3.03 14.00 18.42
CA THR A 424 4.00 15.05 18.08
C THR A 424 3.81 15.56 16.65
N PRO A 425 4.32 16.77 16.32
CA PRO A 425 4.24 17.31 14.96
C PRO A 425 4.90 16.42 13.90
N ALA A 426 5.96 15.68 14.26
CA ALA A 426 6.66 14.76 13.36
C ALA A 426 5.74 13.63 12.86
N TYR A 427 4.74 13.25 13.64
CA TYR A 427 3.75 12.23 13.31
C TYR A 427 2.39 12.83 12.93
N GLY A 428 2.34 14.14 12.69
CA GLY A 428 1.13 14.85 12.27
C GLY A 428 0.12 15.08 13.39
N ASN A 429 0.54 15.02 14.66
CA ASN A 429 -0.31 15.13 15.86
C ASN A 429 -1.54 14.22 15.75
N LEU A 430 -1.32 12.90 15.77
CA LEU A 430 -2.34 11.87 15.61
C LEU A 430 -2.81 11.33 16.97
N PRO A 431 -3.78 11.97 17.67
CA PRO A 431 -4.37 11.39 18.86
C PRO A 431 -5.27 10.22 18.47
N LEU A 432 -4.93 9.02 18.94
CA LEU A 432 -5.75 7.84 18.73
C LEU A 432 -7.02 7.90 19.62
N PRO A 433 -8.23 7.87 19.02
CA PRO A 433 -9.49 7.81 19.77
C PRO A 433 -9.66 6.44 20.41
N ARG A 434 -10.51 6.33 21.44
CA ARG A 434 -10.80 5.06 22.13
C ARG A 434 -11.69 4.14 21.30
N GLU A 435 -11.22 3.73 20.14
CA GLU A 435 -11.96 2.93 19.16
C GLU A 435 -11.48 1.48 19.17
N ALA A 436 -12.40 0.56 18.86
CA ALA A 436 -12.07 -0.84 18.72
C ALA A 436 -11.46 -1.11 17.35
N THR A 437 -10.40 -1.90 17.32
CA THR A 437 -9.90 -2.57 16.11
C THR A 437 -9.85 -4.08 16.35
N THR A 438 -10.01 -4.86 15.27
CA THR A 438 -10.15 -6.31 15.33
C THR A 438 -9.42 -6.96 14.16
N VAL A 439 -8.68 -8.03 14.46
CA VAL A 439 -8.05 -8.91 13.48
C VAL A 439 -8.94 -10.15 13.30
N LEU A 440 -9.43 -10.35 12.08
CA LEU A 440 -10.25 -11.51 11.74
C LEU A 440 -9.38 -12.72 11.37
N PRO A 441 -9.84 -13.96 11.60
CA PRO A 441 -9.13 -15.14 11.13
C PRO A 441 -9.01 -15.17 9.61
N SER A 442 -7.91 -15.74 9.11
CA SER A 442 -7.61 -15.90 7.68
C SER A 442 -8.63 -16.75 6.89
N GLY A 443 -9.37 -17.60 7.60
CA GLY A 443 -10.33 -18.55 7.01
C GLY A 443 -9.70 -19.80 6.39
N ASN A 444 -8.36 -19.89 6.30
CA ASN A 444 -7.63 -21.10 5.90
C ASN A 444 -6.72 -21.67 7.02
N GLY A 445 -6.86 -21.12 8.24
CA GLY A 445 -6.10 -21.54 9.42
C GLY A 445 -4.67 -21.00 9.49
N ASN A 446 -4.32 -20.03 8.64
CA ASN A 446 -3.07 -19.27 8.79
C ASN A 446 -3.20 -18.16 9.84
N MET A 447 -2.08 -17.81 10.46
CA MET A 447 -2.01 -16.68 11.37
C MET A 447 -2.06 -15.35 10.59
N PRO A 448 -2.97 -14.41 10.94
CA PRO A 448 -2.85 -13.02 10.53
C PRO A 448 -1.75 -12.32 11.33
N HIS A 449 -0.94 -11.51 10.67
CA HIS A 449 0.21 -10.83 11.29
C HIS A 449 0.13 -9.31 11.28
N LEU A 450 -0.97 -8.73 10.77
CA LEU A 450 -1.14 -7.28 10.72
C LEU A 450 -2.45 -6.86 11.37
N LEU A 451 -2.33 -5.96 12.34
CA LEU A 451 -3.42 -5.19 12.90
C LEU A 451 -3.37 -3.77 12.34
N MET A 452 -4.52 -3.25 11.91
CA MET A 452 -4.64 -1.90 11.37
C MET A 452 -5.50 -1.03 12.28
N GLY A 453 -4.92 0.06 12.78
CA GLY A 453 -5.61 1.13 13.48
C GLY A 453 -6.12 2.18 12.50
N LEU A 454 -7.43 2.40 12.47
CA LEU A 454 -8.11 3.36 11.60
C LEU A 454 -8.79 4.44 12.43
N PRO A 455 -8.04 5.43 12.95
CA PRO A 455 -8.60 6.46 13.80
C PRO A 455 -9.64 7.29 13.01
N SER A 456 -10.90 7.26 13.44
CA SER A 456 -11.99 7.97 12.75
C SER A 456 -11.78 9.49 12.70
N THR A 457 -10.97 10.01 13.62
CA THR A 457 -10.58 11.43 13.74
C THR A 457 -9.52 11.86 12.72
N SER A 458 -8.95 10.94 11.92
CA SER A 458 -7.85 11.24 10.99
C SER A 458 -7.88 10.32 9.76
N PRO A 459 -8.83 10.51 8.83
CA PRO A 459 -9.11 9.56 7.75
C PRO A 459 -8.01 9.41 6.68
N ARG A 460 -6.92 10.18 6.77
CA ARG A 460 -5.74 10.11 5.89
C ARG A 460 -4.51 9.52 6.57
N GLN A 461 -4.68 9.00 7.79
CA GLN A 461 -3.60 8.46 8.59
C GLN A 461 -4.07 7.15 9.21
N TRP A 462 -3.22 6.14 9.12
CA TRP A 462 -3.49 4.80 9.61
C TRP A 462 -2.25 4.28 10.33
N VAL A 463 -2.45 3.35 11.25
CA VAL A 463 -1.35 2.72 11.98
C VAL A 463 -1.36 1.23 11.67
N LEU A 464 -0.22 0.69 11.27
CA LEU A 464 0.02 -0.71 11.00
C LEU A 464 0.87 -1.24 12.14
N GLY A 465 0.41 -2.24 12.89
CA GLY A 465 1.28 -2.95 13.83
C GLY A 465 1.28 -4.44 13.52
N PHE A 466 2.47 -5.00 13.56
CA PHE A 466 2.71 -6.38 13.20
C PHE A 466 2.93 -7.24 14.45
N GLU A 467 2.49 -8.48 14.33
CA GLU A 467 2.94 -9.60 15.16
C GLU A 467 4.10 -10.28 14.43
N ASP A 468 5.24 -10.50 15.08
CA ASP A 468 6.48 -10.91 14.41
C ASP A 468 6.86 -12.39 14.61
N LEU A 469 6.11 -13.14 15.41
CA LEU A 469 6.37 -14.56 15.63
C LEU A 469 5.43 -15.45 14.82
N SER A 470 5.97 -16.38 14.03
CA SER A 470 5.17 -17.42 13.37
C SER A 470 4.30 -18.20 14.38
N GLY A 471 2.99 -18.31 14.11
CA GLY A 471 1.99 -18.85 15.05
C GLY A 471 1.32 -17.77 15.90
N GLY A 472 1.92 -16.59 15.93
CA GLY A 472 1.36 -15.39 16.48
C GLY A 472 1.69 -15.08 17.93
N GLY A 473 2.53 -15.88 18.60
CA GLY A 473 3.06 -15.52 19.93
C GLY A 473 1.99 -15.03 20.91
N ASP A 474 2.17 -13.81 21.41
CA ASP A 474 1.28 -13.16 22.37
C ASP A 474 0.13 -12.33 21.73
N ARG A 475 0.18 -12.09 20.40
CA ARG A 475 -0.91 -11.54 19.58
C ARG A 475 -1.31 -10.15 20.01
N ASP A 476 -0.38 -9.33 20.47
CA ASP A 476 -0.66 -7.93 20.74
C ASP A 476 -0.42 -7.00 19.55
N PHE A 477 0.28 -7.48 18.52
CA PHE A 477 0.54 -6.78 17.26
C PHE A 477 1.22 -5.42 17.46
N ASN A 478 2.06 -5.29 18.49
CA ASN A 478 2.82 -4.07 18.74
C ASN A 478 4.35 -4.28 18.64
N ASP A 479 4.81 -5.47 18.21
CA ASP A 479 6.23 -5.80 18.04
C ASP A 479 6.95 -4.80 17.14
N VAL A 480 6.32 -4.41 16.03
CA VAL A 480 6.80 -3.34 15.17
C VAL A 480 5.64 -2.59 14.52
N VAL A 481 5.72 -1.26 14.55
CA VAL A 481 4.60 -0.38 14.23
C VAL A 481 5.02 0.74 13.30
N PHE A 482 4.18 1.00 12.30
CA PHE A 482 4.37 2.02 11.29
C PHE A 482 3.12 2.88 11.18
N ARG A 483 3.31 4.17 10.93
CA ARG A 483 2.24 5.08 10.53
C ARG A 483 2.26 5.23 9.01
N VAL A 484 1.12 5.03 8.38
CA VAL A 484 0.95 5.33 6.95
C VAL A 484 0.11 6.60 6.84
N SER A 485 0.48 7.50 5.93
CA SER A 485 -0.29 8.70 5.66
C SER A 485 -0.40 9.02 4.18
N THR A 486 -1.53 9.62 3.80
CA THR A 486 -1.70 10.18 2.46
C THR A 486 -1.57 11.69 2.51
N ALA A 487 -0.79 12.24 1.58
CA ALA A 487 -0.72 13.68 1.43
C ALA A 487 -2.01 14.22 0.80
N PRO A 488 -2.48 15.42 1.18
CA PRO A 488 -3.49 16.12 0.40
C PRO A 488 -2.98 16.33 -1.02
N MET A 489 -3.56 15.61 -1.98
CA MET A 489 -3.40 15.97 -3.39
C MET A 489 -4.48 16.99 -3.76
N PRO A 490 -4.16 17.96 -4.63
CA PRO A 490 -5.15 18.93 -5.07
C PRO A 490 -6.25 18.22 -5.86
N SER A 491 -7.50 18.55 -5.54
CA SER A 491 -8.65 18.11 -6.33
C SER A 491 -8.80 19.02 -7.55
N ILE A 492 -8.44 18.50 -8.72
CA ILE A 492 -8.39 19.26 -9.97
C ILE A 492 -9.15 18.50 -11.06
N ALA A 493 -10.03 19.20 -11.77
CA ALA A 493 -10.57 18.76 -13.05
C ALA A 493 -10.07 19.69 -14.15
N ARG A 494 -9.66 19.13 -15.29
CA ARG A 494 -9.29 19.88 -16.49
C ARG A 494 -10.01 19.30 -17.71
N SER A 495 -10.73 20.15 -18.42
CA SER A 495 -11.42 19.74 -19.65
C SER A 495 -10.42 19.40 -20.75
N THR A 496 -10.89 18.60 -21.71
CA THR A 496 -10.31 18.56 -23.05
C THR A 496 -10.43 19.94 -23.73
N VAL A 497 -9.78 20.10 -24.88
CA VAL A 497 -9.93 21.30 -25.72
C VAL A 497 -11.36 21.38 -26.26
N LEU A 498 -12.04 22.50 -26.00
CA LEU A 498 -13.43 22.75 -26.37
C LEU A 498 -13.59 23.49 -27.71
N SER A 499 -12.59 24.28 -28.09
CA SER A 499 -12.60 25.00 -29.37
C SER A 499 -12.16 24.10 -30.53
N PRO A 500 -12.65 24.36 -31.76
CA PRO A 500 -12.10 23.76 -32.96
C PRO A 500 -10.62 24.11 -33.15
N ASP A 501 -9.89 23.26 -33.86
CA ASP A 501 -8.52 23.55 -34.26
C ASP A 501 -8.51 24.56 -35.42
N ALA A 502 -8.23 25.82 -35.09
CA ALA A 502 -8.26 26.94 -36.01
C ALA A 502 -7.06 27.87 -35.77
N PRO A 503 -5.86 27.51 -36.25
CA PRO A 503 -4.63 28.26 -35.97
C PRO A 503 -4.62 29.68 -36.56
N GLY A 504 -5.49 29.97 -37.54
CA GLY A 504 -5.69 31.32 -38.07
C GLY A 504 -6.53 32.24 -37.18
N CYS A 505 -7.01 31.76 -36.04
CA CYS A 505 -7.87 32.51 -35.12
C CYS A 505 -7.20 32.61 -33.73
N ALA A 506 -7.53 33.66 -33.01
CA ALA A 506 -7.18 33.83 -31.60
C ALA A 506 -8.46 34.04 -30.79
N LEU A 507 -8.55 33.37 -29.65
CA LEU A 507 -9.63 33.59 -28.69
C LEU A 507 -9.46 34.99 -28.07
N SER A 508 -10.53 35.79 -28.09
CA SER A 508 -10.55 37.13 -27.52
C SER A 508 -11.29 37.17 -26.19
N GLN A 509 -12.43 36.49 -26.09
CA GLN A 509 -13.26 36.46 -24.90
C GLN A 509 -13.73 35.04 -24.58
N VAL A 510 -13.90 34.76 -23.29
CA VAL A 510 -14.45 33.51 -22.79
C VAL A 510 -15.50 33.83 -21.74
N MET A 511 -16.67 33.20 -21.83
CA MET A 511 -17.72 33.24 -20.82
C MET A 511 -17.78 31.89 -20.11
N LEU A 512 -17.81 31.91 -18.78
CA LEU A 512 -18.16 30.76 -17.94
C LEU A 512 -19.46 31.02 -17.22
N ARG A 513 -20.36 30.03 -17.15
CA ARG A 513 -21.50 30.00 -16.24
C ARG A 513 -21.46 28.73 -15.39
N LYS A 514 -21.28 28.89 -14.08
CA LYS A 514 -21.18 27.76 -13.14
C LYS A 514 -22.53 27.38 -12.56
N ASP A 515 -22.76 26.08 -12.46
CA ASP A 515 -23.76 25.46 -11.57
C ASP A 515 -23.01 24.57 -10.57
N GLN A 516 -22.99 25.00 -9.31
CA GLN A 516 -22.27 24.31 -8.26
C GLN A 516 -23.05 24.32 -6.94
N THR A 517 -22.76 23.35 -6.08
CA THR A 517 -23.19 23.34 -4.68
C THR A 517 -21.95 23.16 -3.80
N LEU A 518 -21.89 23.84 -2.65
CA LEU A 518 -20.75 23.74 -1.72
C LEU A 518 -21.02 22.80 -0.54
N GLY A 519 -22.10 22.00 -0.62
CA GLY A 519 -22.61 21.18 0.47
C GLY A 519 -23.89 21.76 1.07
N ILE A 520 -24.07 21.57 2.38
CA ILE A 520 -25.20 22.15 3.13
C ILE A 520 -25.05 23.67 3.34
N PRO A 521 -26.15 24.41 3.62
CA PRO A 521 -26.06 25.83 3.95
C PRO A 521 -25.05 26.09 5.08
N GLY A 522 -24.12 27.02 4.87
CA GLY A 522 -23.03 27.35 5.81
C GLY A 522 -21.64 26.85 5.42
N CYS A 523 -21.52 26.09 4.32
CA CYS A 523 -20.23 25.60 3.83
C CYS A 523 -19.38 26.61 3.06
N ASP A 524 -19.87 27.81 2.76
CA ASP A 524 -19.17 28.81 1.94
C ASP A 524 -17.82 29.27 2.52
N ALA A 525 -17.64 29.16 3.84
CA ALA A 525 -16.37 29.48 4.52
C ALA A 525 -15.37 28.31 4.55
N TYR A 526 -15.81 27.11 4.19
CA TYR A 526 -15.06 25.87 4.40
C TYR A 526 -14.80 25.10 3.11
N ALA A 527 -15.56 25.38 2.05
CA ALA A 527 -15.37 24.76 0.74
C ALA A 527 -15.43 25.81 -0.38
N SER A 528 -14.66 25.61 -1.44
CA SER A 528 -14.73 26.45 -2.64
C SER A 528 -14.35 25.68 -3.90
N ILE A 529 -14.83 26.17 -5.04
CA ILE A 529 -14.38 25.77 -6.37
C ILE A 529 -13.86 27.02 -7.06
N THR A 530 -12.59 27.00 -7.44
CA THR A 530 -11.96 28.05 -8.23
C THR A 530 -11.84 27.60 -9.69
N TYR A 531 -11.90 28.55 -10.61
CA TYR A 531 -11.93 28.27 -12.05
C TYR A 531 -10.83 29.03 -12.76
N ALA A 532 -10.25 28.44 -13.80
CA ALA A 532 -9.37 29.15 -14.71
C ALA A 532 -9.55 28.63 -16.13
N VAL A 533 -9.23 29.45 -17.11
CA VAL A 533 -9.24 29.09 -18.54
C VAL A 533 -7.86 29.27 -19.14
N ALA A 534 -7.58 28.54 -20.20
CA ALA A 534 -6.37 28.69 -21.00
C ALA A 534 -6.71 28.54 -22.48
N THR A 535 -5.91 29.15 -23.33
CA THR A 535 -6.09 29.21 -24.79
C THR A 535 -4.99 28.44 -25.55
N ASP A 536 -4.05 27.84 -24.80
CA ASP A 536 -2.83 27.15 -25.24
C ASP A 536 -2.77 25.72 -24.68
N CYS A 537 -3.92 25.04 -24.60
CA CYS A 537 -4.05 23.78 -23.88
C CYS A 537 -3.37 22.58 -24.55
N ARG A 538 -2.87 22.71 -25.79
CA ARG A 538 -2.04 21.71 -26.46
C ARG A 538 -0.77 22.34 -27.02
N THR A 539 0.26 21.52 -27.20
CA THR A 539 1.48 21.88 -27.91
C THR A 539 1.53 21.11 -29.22
N CYS A 540 1.59 21.81 -30.35
CA CYS A 540 1.56 21.19 -31.66
C CYS A 540 2.95 21.24 -32.31
N THR A 541 3.49 20.09 -32.69
CA THR A 541 4.76 19.96 -33.43
C THR A 541 4.51 19.11 -34.68
N SER A 542 4.86 19.62 -35.86
CA SER A 542 4.71 18.89 -37.14
C SER A 542 3.30 18.36 -37.40
N GLY A 543 2.26 19.13 -37.03
CA GLY A 543 0.85 18.75 -37.21
C GLY A 543 0.29 17.75 -36.20
N LEU A 544 1.10 17.31 -35.23
CA LEU A 544 0.66 16.49 -34.10
C LEU A 544 0.56 17.35 -32.85
N CYS A 545 -0.60 17.37 -32.22
CA CYS A 545 -0.87 18.13 -31.01
C CYS A 545 -0.91 17.23 -29.78
N PHE A 546 -0.10 17.55 -28.77
CA PHE A 546 -0.02 16.86 -27.50
C PHE A 546 -0.55 17.73 -26.37
N PHE A 547 -0.95 17.11 -25.27
CA PHE A 547 -1.34 17.79 -24.05
C PHE A 547 -0.26 18.78 -23.60
N ASN A 548 -0.63 20.04 -23.34
CA ASN A 548 0.26 20.99 -22.68
C ASN A 548 0.16 20.80 -21.15
N PRO A 549 1.20 20.33 -20.44
CA PRO A 549 1.16 20.16 -18.99
C PRO A 549 1.14 21.48 -18.23
N THR A 550 1.58 22.58 -18.85
CA THR A 550 1.66 23.91 -18.24
C THR A 550 1.02 24.98 -19.13
N PRO A 551 -0.31 24.95 -19.37
CA PRO A 551 -1.02 26.02 -20.07
C PRO A 551 -0.94 27.35 -19.32
N THR A 552 -1.11 28.44 -20.04
CA THR A 552 -1.14 29.78 -19.48
C THR A 552 -2.50 30.07 -18.85
N TRP A 553 -2.70 29.58 -17.62
CA TRP A 553 -3.96 29.72 -16.91
C TRP A 553 -4.29 31.18 -16.57
N ARG A 554 -5.54 31.57 -16.85
CA ARG A 554 -6.16 32.83 -16.45
C ARG A 554 -7.27 32.56 -15.44
N PRO A 555 -7.12 33.01 -14.18
CA PRO A 555 -8.15 32.84 -13.16
C PRO A 555 -9.45 33.53 -13.57
N VAL A 556 -10.57 32.87 -13.30
CA VAL A 556 -11.91 33.41 -13.56
C VAL A 556 -12.48 33.90 -12.24
N THR A 557 -12.88 35.18 -12.20
CA THR A 557 -13.48 35.79 -11.02
C THR A 557 -14.95 36.08 -11.29
N PHE A 558 -15.83 35.52 -10.45
CA PHE A 558 -17.26 35.77 -10.51
C PHE A 558 -17.61 36.99 -9.64
N SER A 559 -18.34 37.96 -10.19
CA SER A 559 -18.73 39.17 -9.47
C SER A 559 -19.90 38.89 -8.52
N GLY A 560 -19.65 39.00 -7.20
CA GLY A 560 -20.68 38.78 -6.18
C GLY A 560 -21.27 37.37 -6.25
N SER A 561 -22.60 37.28 -6.27
CA SER A 561 -23.35 36.02 -6.40
C SER A 561 -23.65 35.62 -7.85
N SER A 562 -23.10 36.32 -8.85
CA SER A 562 -23.34 35.99 -10.26
C SER A 562 -22.79 34.58 -10.58
N PRO A 563 -23.59 33.69 -11.21
CA PRO A 563 -23.08 32.41 -11.70
C PRO A 563 -22.29 32.58 -13.00
N SER A 564 -22.29 33.75 -13.64
CA SER A 564 -21.62 34.01 -14.91
C SER A 564 -20.46 35.00 -14.77
N ALA A 565 -19.39 34.77 -15.53
CA ALA A 565 -18.25 35.66 -15.69
C ALA A 565 -17.81 35.69 -17.16
N ILE A 566 -17.41 36.87 -17.65
CA ILE A 566 -16.77 37.05 -18.96
C ILE A 566 -15.34 37.51 -18.71
N LEU A 567 -14.39 36.88 -19.39
CA LEU A 567 -12.97 37.15 -19.28
C LEU A 567 -12.41 37.53 -20.65
N ASP A 568 -11.61 38.61 -20.67
CA ASP A 568 -10.77 38.95 -21.82
C ASP A 568 -9.48 38.11 -21.79
N VAL A 569 -9.29 37.29 -22.82
CA VAL A 569 -8.12 36.41 -22.99
C VAL A 569 -7.20 36.85 -24.13
N SER A 570 -7.45 38.03 -24.73
CA SER A 570 -6.67 38.57 -25.86
C SER A 570 -5.18 38.75 -25.55
N SER A 571 -4.81 38.90 -24.28
CA SER A 571 -3.41 38.96 -23.81
C SER A 571 -2.64 37.62 -23.89
N THR A 572 -3.35 36.52 -24.12
CA THR A 572 -2.83 35.17 -24.32
C THR A 572 -3.45 34.60 -25.59
N PRO A 573 -3.07 35.12 -26.77
CA PRO A 573 -3.69 34.73 -28.03
C PRO A 573 -3.34 33.26 -28.32
N GLY A 574 -4.36 32.41 -28.26
CA GLY A 574 -4.32 31.00 -28.60
C GLY A 574 -5.69 30.56 -29.11
N HIS A 575 -5.76 29.38 -29.73
CA HIS A 575 -6.99 28.85 -30.35
C HIS A 575 -7.50 27.57 -29.68
N GLN A 576 -6.93 27.18 -28.54
CA GLN A 576 -7.17 25.90 -27.89
C GLN A 576 -7.73 26.13 -26.49
N LEU A 577 -9.03 26.41 -26.42
CA LEU A 577 -9.75 26.67 -25.19
C LEU A 577 -9.86 25.41 -24.34
N CYS A 578 -9.42 25.47 -23.10
CA CYS A 578 -9.83 24.53 -22.06
C CYS A 578 -10.00 25.27 -20.73
N TRP A 579 -10.62 24.60 -19.77
CA TRP A 579 -10.77 25.12 -18.42
C TRP A 579 -10.25 24.13 -17.38
N LYS A 580 -9.98 24.65 -16.18
CA LYS A 580 -9.76 23.87 -14.98
C LYS A 580 -10.64 24.34 -13.84
N ALA A 581 -11.05 23.41 -12.99
CA ALA A 581 -11.65 23.66 -11.70
C ALA A 581 -10.79 23.05 -10.59
N GLU A 582 -10.54 23.80 -9.53
CA GLU A 582 -9.84 23.32 -8.35
C GLU A 582 -10.78 23.36 -7.15
N PHE A 583 -10.90 22.23 -6.46
CA PHE A 583 -11.82 22.04 -5.35
C PHE A 583 -11.04 22.07 -4.04
N THR A 584 -11.58 22.79 -3.06
CA THR A 584 -11.00 22.86 -1.72
C THR A 584 -12.10 22.63 -0.68
N SER A 585 -11.79 21.87 0.37
CA SER A 585 -12.65 21.72 1.54
C SER A 585 -11.82 21.47 2.79
N SER A 586 -12.06 22.24 3.84
CA SER A 586 -11.50 21.99 5.18
C SER A 586 -12.38 21.07 6.03
N MET A 587 -13.57 20.71 5.56
CA MET A 587 -14.51 19.78 6.21
C MET A 587 -15.12 18.83 5.17
N PRO A 588 -14.31 17.94 4.56
CA PRO A 588 -14.71 17.15 3.39
C PRO A 588 -15.86 16.17 3.66
N THR A 589 -16.15 15.82 4.92
CA THR A 589 -17.28 14.96 5.30
C THR A 589 -18.63 15.71 5.38
N TYR A 590 -18.62 17.05 5.43
CA TYR A 590 -19.84 17.86 5.58
C TYR A 590 -20.02 18.88 4.44
N CYS A 591 -18.90 19.41 3.95
CA CYS A 591 -18.84 20.41 2.90
C CYS A 591 -18.16 19.80 1.67
N GLU A 592 -18.96 19.13 0.85
CA GLU A 592 -18.55 18.48 -0.39
C GLU A 592 -18.84 19.42 -1.59
N PRO A 593 -17.85 20.20 -2.07
CA PRO A 593 -18.06 21.03 -3.24
C PRO A 593 -18.33 20.16 -4.46
N THR A 594 -19.44 20.41 -5.13
CA THR A 594 -19.90 19.71 -6.33
C THR A 594 -20.03 20.70 -7.47
N LEU A 595 -19.40 20.41 -8.60
CA LEU A 595 -19.64 21.10 -9.86
C LEU A 595 -20.65 20.28 -10.66
N ASN A 596 -21.89 20.76 -10.72
CA ASN A 596 -22.98 20.08 -11.42
C ASN A 596 -22.84 20.28 -12.93
N ASN A 597 -22.52 21.51 -13.34
CA ASN A 597 -22.31 21.86 -14.74
C ASN A 597 -21.45 23.14 -14.85
N LEU A 598 -20.78 23.30 -15.98
CA LEU A 598 -20.05 24.52 -16.32
C LEU A 598 -20.26 24.86 -17.79
N ASP A 599 -21.12 25.83 -18.07
CA ASP A 599 -21.28 26.27 -19.45
C ASP A 599 -20.09 27.14 -19.85
N VAL A 600 -19.54 26.90 -21.04
CA VAL A 600 -18.39 27.61 -21.57
C VAL A 600 -18.72 28.13 -22.96
N GLY A 601 -18.62 29.43 -23.17
CA GLY A 601 -18.73 30.07 -24.48
C GLY A 601 -17.51 30.91 -24.79
N TYR A 602 -17.25 31.20 -26.06
CA TYR A 602 -16.08 31.98 -26.45
C TYR A 602 -16.31 32.79 -27.72
N GLU A 603 -15.49 33.83 -27.88
CA GLU A 603 -15.34 34.58 -29.14
C GLU A 603 -13.92 34.39 -29.68
N ALA A 604 -13.82 34.29 -31.00
CA ALA A 604 -12.56 34.20 -31.71
C ALA A 604 -12.49 35.31 -32.76
N VAL A 605 -11.30 35.89 -32.90
CA VAL A 605 -10.97 36.91 -33.92
C VAL A 605 -9.87 36.37 -34.83
N PRO A 606 -9.79 36.79 -36.10
CA PRO A 606 -8.66 36.47 -36.96
C PRO A 606 -7.34 36.94 -36.30
N VAL A 607 -6.30 36.12 -36.41
CA VAL A 607 -4.94 36.56 -36.04
C VAL A 607 -4.54 37.64 -37.04
N ALA A 608 -4.27 38.86 -36.57
CA ALA A 608 -3.77 39.93 -37.42
C ALA A 608 -2.36 39.56 -37.90
N ASP A 609 -2.11 39.70 -39.21
CA ASP A 609 -0.80 39.50 -39.84
C ASP A 609 0.29 40.42 -39.25
#